data_AF-A0AAQ5XSG7-F1
#
_entry.id   AF-A0AAQ5XSG7-F1
#
_cell.length_a   1.000
_cell.length_b   1.000
_cell.length_c   1.000
_cell.angle_alpha   90.00
_cell.angle_beta   90.00
_cell.angle_gamma   90.00
#
_symmetry.space_group_name_H-M   'P 1'
#
loop_
_entity.id
_entity.type
_entity.pdbx_description
1 polymer ?
#
loop_
_entity_poly.entity_id
_entity_poly.type
_entity_poly.pdbx_seq_one_letter_code
_entity_poly.pdbx_strand_id
1 'polypeptide(L)'
;MGNEISYPLKPFMIEANKDVFWETSLRIINRLSAKMLQLNADPHFFTEVFQDLKNQRETNESNLDPVRGADLCSHFCSTPCCLSHFHATEPSEA
;
A
#
# COMPACT_ATOMS: atom_id res chain seq x y z
N MET A 1 -1.00 -1.10 6.88
CA MET A 1 -2.38 -0.86 7.37
C MET A 1 -2.27 -0.09 8.67
N GLY A 2 -3.25 0.75 9.03
CA GLY A 2 -3.16 1.62 10.21
C GLY A 2 -3.04 0.84 11.52
N ASN A 3 -2.15 1.27 12.42
CA ASN A 3 -1.96 0.65 13.73
C ASN A 3 -2.98 1.13 14.78
N GLU A 4 -3.69 2.22 14.49
CA GLU A 4 -4.67 2.83 15.40
C GLU A 4 -6.07 2.28 15.17
N ILE A 5 -6.87 2.23 16.23
CA ILE A 5 -8.28 1.77 16.15
C ILE A 5 -9.21 2.77 15.44
N SER A 6 -8.82 4.04 15.35
CA SER A 6 -9.61 5.06 14.66
C SER A 6 -8.73 6.21 14.15
N TYR A 7 -9.19 6.86 13.08
CA TYR A 7 -8.54 8.04 12.50
C TYR A 7 -9.55 9.18 12.43
N PRO A 8 -9.16 10.42 12.80
CA PRO A 8 -10.07 11.57 12.71
C PRO A 8 -10.42 11.85 11.25
N LEU A 9 -11.67 12.25 10.98
CA LEU A 9 -12.15 12.52 9.62
C LEU A 9 -11.62 13.85 9.04
N LYS A 10 -11.39 14.83 9.91
CA LYS A 10 -11.05 16.22 9.54
C LYS A 10 -9.85 16.35 8.57
N PRO A 11 -8.77 15.54 8.66
CA PRO A 11 -7.66 15.61 7.71
C PRO A 11 -8.00 15.11 6.28
N PHE A 12 -9.06 14.33 6.10
CA PHE A 12 -9.36 13.64 4.83
C PHE A 12 -10.54 14.22 4.06
N MET A 13 -11.31 15.11 4.70
CA MET A 13 -12.60 15.56 4.19
C MET A 13 -12.66 17.09 4.20
N ILE A 14 -13.20 17.64 3.12
CA ILE A 14 -13.55 19.06 3.01
C ILE A 14 -15.00 19.18 3.46
N GLU A 15 -15.33 20.07 4.40
CA GLU A 15 -16.66 20.08 5.06
C GLU A 15 -17.86 20.22 4.10
N ALA A 16 -17.65 20.78 2.91
CA ALA A 16 -18.68 20.96 1.90
C ALA A 16 -19.20 19.67 1.25
N ASN A 17 -18.52 18.51 1.40
CA ASN A 17 -18.83 17.30 0.64
C ASN A 17 -19.02 16.01 1.47
N LYS A 18 -19.53 16.13 2.71
CA LYS A 18 -19.64 15.00 3.65
C LYS A 18 -20.36 13.77 3.05
N ASP A 19 -21.51 13.97 2.41
CA ASP A 19 -22.29 12.85 1.86
C ASP A 19 -21.54 12.16 0.71
N VAL A 20 -20.90 12.95 -0.16
CA VAL A 20 -20.09 12.43 -1.28
C VAL A 20 -18.89 11.63 -0.77
N PHE A 21 -18.27 12.05 0.33
CA PHE A 21 -17.17 11.34 0.97
C PHE A 21 -17.61 9.96 1.45
N TRP A 22 -18.74 9.87 2.16
CA TRP A 22 -19.25 8.60 2.67
C TRP A 22 -19.74 7.67 1.56
N GLU A 23 -20.48 8.18 0.58
CA GLU A 23 -20.92 7.40 -0.58
C GLU A 23 -19.74 6.85 -1.38
N THR A 24 -18.70 7.68 -1.58
CA THR A 24 -17.48 7.24 -2.26
C THR A 24 -16.73 6.20 -1.44
N SER A 25 -16.65 6.37 -0.13
CA SER A 25 -16.02 5.41 0.78
C SER A 25 -16.71 4.04 0.71
N LEU A 26 -18.04 4.00 0.83
CA LEU A 26 -18.82 2.77 0.72
C LEU A 26 -18.65 2.10 -0.65
N ARG A 27 -18.67 2.90 -1.72
CA ARG A 27 -18.44 2.40 -3.09
C ARG A 27 -17.05 1.80 -3.27
N ILE A 28 -16.02 2.41 -2.68
CA ILE A 28 -14.64 1.88 -2.72
C ILE A 28 -14.57 0.57 -1.93
N ILE A 29 -15.11 0.52 -0.71
CA ILE A 29 -15.15 -0.70 0.12
C ILE A 29 -15.82 -1.84 -0.63
N ASN A 30 -17.00 -1.60 -1.20
CA ASN A 30 -17.75 -2.62 -1.95
C ASN A 30 -16.98 -3.15 -3.16
N ARG A 31 -16.19 -2.31 -3.83
CA ARG A 31 -15.45 -2.71 -5.05
C ARG A 31 -14.08 -3.31 -4.76
N LEU A 32 -13.38 -2.86 -3.72
CA LEU A 32 -11.97 -3.16 -3.49
C LEU A 32 -11.70 -4.06 -2.28
N SER A 33 -12.69 -4.29 -1.40
CA SER A 33 -12.51 -5.09 -0.17
C SER A 33 -11.83 -6.44 -0.42
N ALA A 34 -12.25 -7.18 -1.44
CA ALA A 34 -11.64 -8.47 -1.79
C ALA A 34 -10.16 -8.34 -2.16
N LYS A 35 -9.81 -7.34 -2.99
CA LYS A 35 -8.41 -7.07 -3.38
C LYS A 35 -7.57 -6.53 -2.22
N MET A 36 -8.17 -5.73 -1.33
CA MET A 36 -7.50 -5.25 -0.12
C MET A 36 -7.15 -6.42 0.79
N LEU A 37 -8.05 -7.38 0.97
CA LEU A 37 -7.75 -8.60 1.74
C LEU A 37 -6.71 -9.48 1.02
N GLN A 38 -6.87 -9.67 -0.29
CA GLN A 38 -5.92 -10.45 -1.11
C GLN A 38 -4.50 -9.89 -1.03
N LEU A 39 -4.33 -8.56 -1.04
CA LEU A 39 -3.03 -7.89 -0.87
C LEU A 39 -2.33 -8.28 0.45
N ASN A 40 -3.09 -8.54 1.52
CA ASN A 40 -2.52 -8.96 2.80
C ASN A 40 -2.34 -10.49 2.90
N ALA A 41 -3.14 -11.26 2.16
CA ALA A 41 -3.16 -12.73 2.24
C ALA A 41 -2.21 -13.41 1.24
N ASP A 42 -1.93 -12.78 0.09
CA ASP A 42 -1.14 -13.34 -1.00
C ASP A 42 0.13 -12.51 -1.26
N PRO A 43 1.32 -13.00 -0.84
CA PRO A 43 2.60 -12.32 -1.06
C PRO A 43 2.96 -12.11 -2.54
N HIS A 44 2.50 -12.98 -3.45
CA HIS A 44 2.77 -12.83 -4.87
C HIS A 44 1.96 -11.68 -5.45
N PHE A 45 0.67 -11.62 -5.12
CA PHE A 45 -0.19 -10.50 -5.51
C PHE A 45 0.32 -9.15 -4.98
N PHE A 46 0.83 -9.11 -3.73
CA PHE A 46 1.49 -7.91 -3.21
C PHE A 46 2.70 -7.50 -4.06
N THR A 47 3.54 -8.46 -4.44
CA THR A 47 4.76 -8.20 -5.23
C THR A 47 4.43 -7.72 -6.64
N GLU A 48 3.40 -8.29 -7.27
CA GLU A 48 2.88 -7.87 -8.58
C GLU A 48 2.42 -6.41 -8.54
N VAL A 49 1.54 -6.07 -7.60
CA VAL A 49 1.03 -4.69 -7.44
C VAL A 49 2.18 -3.71 -7.12
N PHE A 50 3.17 -4.14 -6.33
CA PHE A 50 4.34 -3.32 -6.03
C PHE A 50 5.21 -3.06 -7.27
N GLN A 51 5.44 -4.09 -8.11
CA GLN A 51 6.20 -3.94 -9.34
C GLN A 51 5.47 -3.05 -10.36
N ASP A 52 4.15 -3.19 -10.49
CA ASP A 52 3.33 -2.33 -11.34
C ASP A 52 3.47 -0.85 -10.96
N LEU A 53 3.49 -0.55 -9.65
CA LEU A 53 3.70 0.81 -9.15
C LEU A 53 5.08 1.38 -9.52
N LYS A 54 6.14 0.54 -9.53
CA LYS A 54 7.47 0.97 -9.98
C LYS A 54 7.48 1.30 -11.46
N ASN A 55 6.87 0.45 -12.28
CA ASN A 55 6.81 0.62 -13.73
C ASN A 55 6.06 1.91 -14.12
N GLN A 56 5.05 2.33 -13.34
CA GLN A 56 4.36 3.60 -13.54
C GLN A 56 5.28 4.82 -13.37
N ARG A 57 6.25 4.77 -12.45
CA ARG A 57 7.27 5.83 -12.31
C ARG A 57 8.20 5.87 -13.51
N GLU A 58 8.74 4.73 -13.92
CA GLU A 58 9.68 4.63 -15.03
C GLU A 58 9.06 5.12 -16.36
N THR A 59 7.77 4.84 -16.56
CA THR A 59 7.01 5.35 -17.71
C THR A 59 6.90 6.89 -17.69
N ASN A 60 6.76 7.50 -16.51
CA ASN A 60 6.63 8.96 -16.37
C ASN A 60 7.98 9.67 -16.56
N GLU A 61 9.07 9.08 -16.09
CA GLU A 61 10.44 9.59 -16.26
C GLU A 61 10.96 9.43 -17.70
N SER A 62 10.51 8.42 -18.44
CA SER A 62 10.88 8.25 -19.87
C SER A 62 10.39 9.37 -20.80
N ASN A 63 9.49 10.25 -20.32
CA ASN A 63 9.07 11.46 -21.02
C ASN A 63 9.95 12.70 -20.71
N LEU A 64 10.91 12.60 -19.79
CA LEU A 64 11.81 13.70 -19.39
C LEU A 64 13.26 13.18 -19.35
N ASP A 65 13.98 13.32 -20.46
CA ASP A 65 15.43 13.15 -20.62
C ASP A 65 16.07 11.78 -20.25
N PRO A 66 16.81 11.11 -21.18
CA PRO A 66 17.26 9.72 -21.03
C PRO A 66 18.46 9.48 -20.10
N VAL A 67 18.89 10.44 -19.27
CA VAL A 67 20.23 10.41 -18.64
C VAL A 67 20.25 9.90 -17.18
N ARG A 68 19.10 9.59 -16.55
CA ARG A 68 19.08 9.18 -15.11
C ARG A 68 18.36 7.87 -14.77
N GLY A 69 18.08 7.01 -15.76
CA GLY A 69 17.29 5.80 -15.56
C GLY A 69 18.01 4.55 -15.03
N ALA A 70 19.32 4.58 -14.73
CA ALA A 70 20.11 3.35 -14.59
C ALA A 70 20.46 2.87 -13.16
N ASP A 71 20.25 3.64 -12.09
CA ASP A 71 20.95 3.33 -10.82
C ASP A 71 20.09 2.91 -9.60
N LEU A 72 18.77 2.70 -9.73
CA LEU A 72 17.92 2.37 -8.57
C LEU A 72 17.41 0.93 -8.48
N CYS A 73 17.68 0.07 -9.47
CA CYS A 73 17.12 -1.29 -9.50
C CYS A 73 17.93 -2.36 -8.76
N SER A 74 19.09 -2.03 -8.17
CA SER A 74 20.01 -3.05 -7.60
C SER A 74 19.92 -3.30 -6.08
N HIS A 75 19.01 -2.67 -5.32
CA HIS A 75 19.13 -2.70 -3.84
C HIS A 75 17.94 -3.20 -3.02
N PHE A 76 16.89 -3.79 -3.61
CA PHE A 76 15.90 -4.52 -2.80
C PHE A 76 15.78 -5.96 -3.26
N CYS A 77 16.68 -6.74 -2.64
CA CYS A 77 16.90 -8.17 -2.69
C CYS A 77 15.62 -8.99 -2.46
N SER A 78 15.41 -9.97 -3.33
CA SER A 78 14.62 -11.17 -3.10
C SER A 78 14.93 -11.78 -1.73
N THR A 79 14.03 -11.69 -0.75
CA THR A 79 14.00 -12.64 0.36
C THR A 79 12.63 -12.68 1.05
N PRO A 80 12.19 -13.84 1.59
CA PRO A 80 10.87 -14.02 2.22
C PRO A 80 10.75 -13.40 3.63
N CYS A 81 11.69 -12.53 4.04
CA CYS A 81 11.85 -12.12 5.44
C CYS A 81 10.77 -11.16 5.99
N CYS A 82 9.85 -10.63 5.17
CA CYS A 82 8.79 -9.76 5.67
C CYS A 82 7.59 -10.52 6.28
N LEU A 83 7.55 -11.86 6.20
CA LEU A 83 6.42 -12.65 6.72
C LEU A 83 6.67 -13.27 8.11
N SER A 84 7.89 -13.21 8.67
CA SER A 84 8.21 -13.87 9.94
C SER A 84 8.25 -12.94 11.17
N HIS A 85 8.03 -11.64 11.03
CA HIS A 85 8.03 -10.72 12.19
C HIS A 85 6.68 -10.51 12.87
N PHE A 86 5.65 -11.30 12.51
CA PHE A 86 4.32 -11.18 13.13
C PHE A 86 4.02 -12.27 14.19
N HIS A 87 5.01 -13.03 14.64
CA HIS A 87 4.81 -14.06 15.66
C HIS A 87 5.96 -14.13 16.66
N ALA A 88 6.00 -13.18 17.61
CA ALA A 88 6.48 -13.38 18.98
C ALA A 88 6.58 -12.03 19.71
N THR A 89 5.51 -11.64 20.39
CA THR A 89 5.66 -10.84 21.61
C THR A 89 4.59 -11.29 22.59
N GLU A 90 4.73 -12.53 23.08
CA GLU A 90 4.23 -12.86 24.41
C GLU A 90 5.21 -12.29 25.43
N PRO A 91 4.75 -11.51 26.43
CA PRO A 91 5.53 -11.30 27.64
C PRO A 91 5.16 -12.38 28.65
N SER A 92 6.06 -13.33 28.88
CA SER A 92 6.08 -14.20 30.06
C SER A 92 7.01 -13.57 31.10
N GLU A 93 6.41 -13.21 32.24
CA GLU A 93 6.94 -13.01 33.61
C GLU A 93 8.43 -12.73 33.87
N ALA A 94 8.70 -11.60 34.57
CA ALA A 94 9.35 -11.56 35.89
C ALA A 94 9.06 -10.22 36.59
#